data_AF-A6VE77-F1
#
_entry.id   AF-A6VE77-F1
#
_cell.length_a   1.000
_cell.length_b   1.000
_cell.length_c   1.000
_cell.angle_alpha   90.00
_cell.angle_beta   90.00
_cell.angle_gamma   90.00
#
_symmetry.space_group_name_H-M   'P 1'
#
loop_
_entity.id
_entity.type
_entity.pdbx_description
1 polymer ?
#
loop_
_entity_poly.entity_id
_entity_poly.type
_entity_poly.pdbx_seq_one_letter_code
_entity_poly.pdbx_strand_id
1 'polypeptide(L)'
;MELKDKGQWRTFLASAMDSAPTVTPARAIRPVSTDEYRQALQSLAPVITEKQRRMLIGHAQAPGHAITMSELAALVGFPGYSAANLQYGLLAGKLADALGVPRPSFLVYVLASFDDDPGTSHSRAHMYPELVEALQQLGWAESEPMNWDEGATTDVGGDSLTIQQLVMTLERQGFTRPVQSGLKVLRMEHPLLPQPLFVKQSTSAQARPKTPLVLHPDYESQLPELLAISGVERSDGRYYHNSNLRGFPKRRNGGATDIAYGLDLGFRHVAALEQLLAHLLGKASDTATQEPSHTNVLLPNDCGLQDQAVTDTERDALIKARVGQSGYRDDLLAYWGGCAVTDCSVPELLRASHIKPWRAASPAERLDPFNGLLLTPNLDLAFDQGLISFDDQGQILIGEDLDPDSARALNITPELRLRQIEPRHRPYLAWHREHLFRK
;
A
#
# COMPACT_ATOMS: atom_id res chain seq x y z
N MET A 1 -12.95 15.86 62.36
CA MET A 1 -11.80 15.38 63.13
C MET A 1 -11.05 14.42 62.23
N GLU A 2 -9.75 14.47 61.98
CA GLU A 2 -8.69 15.46 62.13
C GLU A 2 -7.47 14.79 61.48
N LEU A 3 -6.63 15.56 60.79
CA LEU A 3 -5.43 15.04 60.12
C LEU A 3 -4.38 14.58 61.14
N LYS A 4 -3.97 13.31 61.06
CA LYS A 4 -2.65 12.78 61.44
C LYS A 4 -2.40 11.61 60.48
N ASP A 5 -1.34 11.51 59.68
CA ASP A 5 0.05 11.87 59.90
C ASP A 5 0.77 11.95 58.53
N LYS A 6 1.49 13.05 58.26
CA LYS A 6 2.23 13.28 56.99
C LYS A 6 3.55 12.48 56.93
N GLY A 7 3.90 11.76 58.00
CA GLY A 7 5.08 10.88 58.04
C GLY A 7 4.86 9.48 57.45
N GLN A 8 3.65 8.92 57.56
CA GLN A 8 3.36 7.56 57.07
C GLN A 8 3.23 7.47 55.54
N TRP A 9 2.87 8.58 54.87
CA TRP A 9 2.83 8.61 53.40
C TRP A 9 4.21 8.46 52.78
N ARG A 10 5.29 8.92 53.42
CA ARG A 10 6.65 8.77 52.87
C ARG A 10 7.20 7.36 53.02
N THR A 11 6.82 6.63 54.07
CA THR A 11 7.21 5.23 54.24
C THR A 11 6.33 4.30 53.40
N PHE A 12 5.04 4.63 53.23
CA PHE A 12 4.17 3.93 52.28
C PHE A 12 4.57 4.19 50.83
N LEU A 13 4.96 5.43 50.49
CA LEU A 13 5.53 5.74 49.18
C LEU A 13 6.93 5.13 49.01
N ALA A 14 7.78 5.03 50.03
CA ALA A 14 9.07 4.32 49.88
C ALA A 14 8.89 2.81 49.68
N SER A 15 7.88 2.19 50.31
CA SER A 15 7.55 0.77 50.12
C SER A 15 6.73 0.51 48.85
N ALA A 16 5.99 1.50 48.34
CA ALA A 16 5.22 1.41 47.10
C ALA A 16 5.96 1.96 45.87
N MET A 17 7.05 2.73 46.06
CA MET A 17 7.95 3.19 45.01
C MET A 17 9.09 2.20 44.73
N ASP A 18 9.20 1.13 45.53
CA ASP A 18 9.95 -0.08 45.16
C ASP A 18 9.08 -1.13 44.44
N SER A 19 7.84 -0.76 44.15
CA SER A 19 6.89 -1.50 43.30
C SER A 19 6.13 -0.54 42.40
N ALA A 20 6.85 0.38 41.75
CA ALA A 20 6.36 0.93 40.50
C ALA A 20 6.13 -0.25 39.54
N PRO A 21 4.98 -0.37 38.85
CA PRO A 21 4.92 -1.21 37.68
C PRO A 21 5.92 -0.59 36.72
N THR A 22 7.08 -1.22 36.61
CA THR A 22 7.97 -1.05 35.46
C THR A 22 7.06 -1.11 34.25
N VAL A 23 6.98 0.01 33.53
CA VAL A 23 6.34 0.04 32.21
C VAL A 23 7.02 -1.06 31.42
N THR A 24 6.37 -2.22 31.39
CA THR A 24 6.88 -3.37 30.66
C THR A 24 6.78 -2.95 29.21
N PRO A 25 7.88 -2.95 28.44
CA PRO A 25 7.80 -2.51 27.07
C PRO A 25 6.75 -3.37 26.35
N ALA A 26 5.95 -2.75 25.48
CA ALA A 26 4.95 -3.39 24.62
C ALA A 26 5.52 -4.44 23.62
N ARG A 27 6.71 -4.98 23.93
CA ARG A 27 7.55 -5.90 23.17
C ARG A 27 7.77 -7.25 23.88
N ALA A 28 7.39 -7.40 25.15
CA ALA A 28 7.74 -8.59 25.93
C ALA A 28 6.70 -9.70 25.77
N ILE A 29 6.73 -10.43 24.65
CA ILE A 29 6.30 -11.84 24.69
C ILE A 29 7.28 -12.52 25.65
N ARG A 30 6.76 -13.35 26.58
CA ARG A 30 7.66 -14.16 27.44
C ARG A 30 8.63 -14.94 26.54
N PRO A 31 9.89 -15.12 26.92
CA PRO A 31 10.80 -15.96 26.14
C PRO A 31 10.16 -17.32 25.88
N VAL A 32 10.05 -17.71 24.61
CA VAL A 32 9.51 -18.99 24.17
C VAL A 32 10.68 -19.90 23.86
N SER A 33 10.72 -21.06 24.49
CA SER A 33 11.79 -22.04 24.29
C SER A 33 11.67 -22.78 22.95
N THR A 34 12.78 -23.34 22.48
CA THR A 34 12.82 -24.20 21.28
C THR A 34 11.80 -25.34 21.37
N ASP A 35 11.62 -25.95 22.55
CA ASP A 35 10.65 -27.03 22.76
C ASP A 35 9.19 -26.57 22.65
N GLU A 36 8.87 -25.38 23.14
CA GLU A 36 7.54 -24.79 23.01
C GLU A 36 7.23 -24.46 21.54
N TYR A 37 8.17 -23.86 20.81
CA TYR A 37 8.02 -23.64 19.36
C TYR A 37 7.86 -24.96 18.61
N ARG A 38 8.63 -25.99 18.95
CA ARG A 38 8.58 -27.31 18.32
C ARG A 38 7.19 -27.94 18.49
N GLN A 39 6.66 -27.97 19.71
CA GLN A 39 5.33 -28.51 19.99
C GLN A 39 4.22 -27.72 19.28
N ALA A 40 4.31 -26.39 19.29
CA ALA A 40 3.37 -25.53 18.58
C ALA A 40 3.41 -25.77 17.06
N LEU A 41 4.59 -25.85 16.45
CA LEU A 41 4.76 -26.14 15.02
C LEU A 41 4.23 -27.54 14.63
N GLN A 42 4.39 -28.55 15.48
CA GLN A 42 3.80 -29.88 15.27
C GLN A 42 2.26 -29.82 15.25
N SER A 43 1.66 -29.04 16.16
CA SER A 43 0.20 -28.82 16.18
C SER A 43 -0.30 -28.02 14.97
N LEU A 44 0.55 -27.15 14.41
CA LEU A 44 0.24 -26.33 13.25
C LEU A 44 0.41 -27.07 11.92
N ALA A 45 1.26 -28.08 11.86
CA ALA A 45 1.57 -28.83 10.65
C ALA A 45 0.34 -29.26 9.82
N PRO A 46 -0.75 -29.77 10.41
CA PRO A 46 -1.95 -30.13 9.65
C PRO A 46 -2.87 -28.95 9.31
N VAL A 47 -2.66 -27.76 9.90
CA VAL A 47 -3.57 -26.60 9.86
C VAL A 47 -3.05 -25.48 8.95
N ILE A 48 -1.75 -25.41 8.69
CA ILE A 48 -1.14 -24.41 7.83
C ILE A 48 -1.10 -24.87 6.37
N THR A 49 -1.22 -23.92 5.45
CA THR A 49 -1.14 -24.21 4.01
C THR A 49 0.30 -24.49 3.58
N GLU A 50 0.49 -25.16 2.44
CA GLU A 50 1.83 -25.40 1.86
C GLU A 50 2.60 -24.09 1.62
N LYS A 51 1.91 -23.04 1.17
CA LYS A 51 2.53 -21.71 1.02
C LYS A 51 2.96 -21.14 2.37
N GLN A 52 2.13 -21.22 3.39
CA GLN A 52 2.47 -20.77 4.74
C GLN A 52 3.65 -21.55 5.33
N ARG A 53 3.70 -22.87 5.11
CA ARG A 53 4.85 -23.70 5.50
C ARG A 53 6.13 -23.27 4.80
N ARG A 54 6.08 -23.04 3.48
CA ARG A 54 7.20 -22.49 2.70
C ARG A 54 7.65 -21.11 3.16
N MET A 55 6.76 -20.27 3.69
CA MET A 55 7.16 -18.98 4.28
C MET A 55 8.04 -19.16 5.51
N LEU A 56 7.67 -20.05 6.44
CA LEU A 56 8.46 -20.31 7.65
C LEU A 56 9.83 -20.89 7.30
N ILE A 57 9.86 -21.87 6.39
CA ILE A 57 11.09 -22.52 5.92
C ILE A 57 12.00 -21.50 5.24
N GLY A 58 11.45 -20.75 4.30
CA GLY A 58 12.18 -19.75 3.53
C GLY A 58 12.76 -18.61 4.34
N HIS A 59 12.02 -18.17 5.37
CA HIS A 59 12.51 -17.18 6.30
C HIS A 59 13.61 -17.76 7.20
N ALA A 60 13.43 -18.96 7.73
CA ALA A 60 14.47 -19.64 8.51
C ALA A 60 15.75 -19.91 7.68
N GLN A 61 15.65 -20.09 6.37
CA GLN A 61 16.80 -20.32 5.48
C GLN A 61 17.37 -19.05 4.83
N ALA A 62 16.80 -17.88 5.12
CA ALA A 62 17.33 -16.61 4.65
C ALA A 62 18.70 -16.30 5.28
N PRO A 63 19.58 -15.51 4.61
CA PRO A 63 20.87 -15.17 5.17
C PRO A 63 20.68 -14.42 6.50
N GLY A 64 21.30 -14.94 7.56
CA GLY A 64 21.13 -14.41 8.93
C GLY A 64 19.71 -14.57 9.50
N HIS A 65 18.89 -15.48 8.94
CA HIS A 65 17.47 -15.66 9.28
C HIS A 65 16.65 -14.36 9.12
N ALA A 66 17.13 -13.49 8.24
CA ALA A 66 16.63 -12.13 8.06
C ALA A 66 16.03 -11.97 6.65
N ILE A 67 14.75 -11.63 6.55
CA ILE A 67 14.07 -11.46 5.26
C ILE A 67 13.10 -10.27 5.28
N THR A 68 12.97 -9.58 4.17
CA THR A 68 11.89 -8.61 3.95
C THR A 68 10.60 -9.34 3.51
N MET A 69 9.43 -8.78 3.81
CA MET A 69 8.17 -9.37 3.34
C MET A 69 8.03 -9.36 1.81
N SER A 70 8.76 -8.49 1.10
CA SER A 70 8.81 -8.50 -0.38
C SER A 70 9.63 -9.68 -0.91
N GLU A 71 10.79 -9.96 -0.31
CA GLU A 71 11.60 -11.15 -0.62
C GLU A 71 10.81 -12.43 -0.28
N LEU A 72 10.13 -12.45 0.87
CA LEU A 72 9.28 -13.57 1.28
C LEU A 72 8.09 -13.79 0.33
N ALA A 73 7.50 -12.70 -0.19
CA ALA A 73 6.45 -12.78 -1.20
C ALA A 73 6.96 -13.41 -2.50
N ALA A 74 8.15 -13.02 -2.94
CA ALA A 74 8.78 -13.55 -4.14
C ALA A 74 9.08 -15.05 -3.98
N LEU A 75 9.64 -15.46 -2.85
CA LEU A 75 10.00 -16.84 -2.55
C LEU A 75 8.78 -17.79 -2.64
N VAL A 76 7.63 -17.36 -2.12
CA VAL A 76 6.44 -18.21 -2.00
C VAL A 76 5.43 -17.99 -3.15
N GLY A 77 5.75 -17.10 -4.09
CA GLY A 77 4.89 -16.80 -5.24
C GLY A 77 3.59 -16.10 -4.83
N PHE A 78 3.69 -15.14 -3.91
CA PHE A 78 2.60 -14.22 -3.61
C PHE A 78 2.65 -13.00 -4.53
N PRO A 79 1.50 -12.37 -4.82
CA PRO A 79 1.43 -11.25 -5.74
C PRO A 79 2.16 -10.00 -5.24
N GLY A 80 2.62 -9.93 -3.99
CA GLY A 80 3.44 -8.84 -3.48
C GLY A 80 3.47 -8.77 -1.96
N TYR A 81 4.19 -7.77 -1.44
CA TYR A 81 4.38 -7.50 0.00
C TYR A 81 3.09 -7.64 0.81
N SER A 82 1.98 -7.00 0.40
CA SER A 82 0.74 -7.00 1.20
C SER A 82 0.14 -8.39 1.37
N ALA A 83 0.26 -9.26 0.35
CA ALA A 83 -0.24 -10.62 0.44
C ALA A 83 0.66 -11.48 1.34
N ALA A 84 1.99 -11.31 1.26
CA ALA A 84 2.90 -11.96 2.19
C ALA A 84 2.69 -11.46 3.62
N ASN A 85 2.58 -10.15 3.85
CA ASN A 85 2.37 -9.56 5.16
C ASN A 85 1.07 -10.08 5.82
N LEU A 86 -0.03 -10.16 5.06
CA LEU A 86 -1.27 -10.76 5.54
C LEU A 86 -1.09 -12.24 5.92
N GLN A 87 -0.45 -13.04 5.06
CA GLN A 87 -0.26 -14.47 5.33
C GLN A 87 0.72 -14.72 6.48
N TYR A 88 1.73 -13.86 6.63
CA TYR A 88 2.73 -13.89 7.70
C TYR A 88 2.10 -13.51 9.05
N GLY A 89 1.22 -12.50 9.07
CA GLY A 89 0.42 -12.15 10.25
C GLY A 89 -0.56 -13.25 10.66
N LEU A 90 -1.23 -13.90 9.70
CA LEU A 90 -2.12 -15.04 9.97
C LEU A 90 -1.35 -16.24 10.54
N LEU A 91 -0.15 -16.51 10.02
CA LEU A 91 0.78 -17.52 10.57
C LEU A 91 1.16 -17.20 12.02
N ALA A 92 1.51 -15.94 12.28
CA ALA A 92 1.86 -15.48 13.61
C ALA A 92 0.70 -15.62 14.60
N GLY A 93 -0.53 -15.31 14.17
CA GLY A 93 -1.74 -15.51 14.99
C GLY A 93 -1.97 -16.98 15.33
N LYS A 94 -1.87 -17.88 14.35
CA LYS A 94 -2.00 -19.32 14.57
C LYS A 94 -0.92 -19.86 15.52
N LEU A 95 0.32 -19.38 15.38
CA LEU A 95 1.42 -19.76 16.27
C LEU A 95 1.26 -19.22 17.68
N ALA A 96 0.78 -17.97 17.83
CA ALA A 96 0.45 -17.39 19.13
C ALA A 96 -0.62 -18.21 19.86
N ASP A 97 -1.67 -18.61 19.15
CA ASP A 97 -2.76 -19.43 19.68
C ASP A 97 -2.24 -20.83 20.10
N ALA A 98 -1.37 -21.45 19.30
CA ALA A 98 -0.75 -22.74 19.61
C ALA A 98 0.23 -22.69 20.80
N LEU A 99 0.93 -21.57 20.99
CA LEU A 99 1.85 -21.34 22.11
C LEU A 99 1.12 -20.94 23.41
N GLY A 100 -0.16 -20.61 23.34
CA GLY A 100 -0.94 -20.09 24.47
C GLY A 100 -0.39 -18.77 25.01
N VAL A 101 0.27 -17.96 24.18
CA VAL A 101 0.81 -16.66 24.57
C VAL A 101 -0.24 -15.55 24.37
N PRO A 102 -0.27 -14.52 25.23
CA PRO A 102 -1.12 -13.36 25.02
C PRO A 102 -0.81 -12.73 23.66
N ARG A 103 -1.84 -12.40 22.87
CA ARG A 103 -1.67 -11.79 21.55
C ARG A 103 -0.98 -10.42 21.71
N PRO A 104 0.29 -10.26 21.28
CA PRO A 104 0.97 -8.98 21.36
C PRO A 104 0.31 -7.96 20.42
N SER A 105 0.55 -6.66 20.65
CA SER A 105 0.03 -5.57 19.82
C SER A 105 0.36 -5.74 18.32
N PHE A 106 1.45 -6.44 18.00
CA PHE A 106 1.75 -6.92 16.66
C PHE A 106 2.07 -8.41 16.69
N LEU A 107 1.16 -9.23 16.16
CA LEU A 107 1.26 -10.69 16.16
C LEU A 107 2.59 -11.21 15.60
N VAL A 108 3.15 -10.52 14.59
CA VAL A 108 4.39 -10.91 13.91
C VAL A 108 5.62 -11.00 14.82
N TYR A 109 5.59 -10.38 16.01
CA TYR A 109 6.64 -10.52 17.02
C TYR A 109 6.69 -11.92 17.66
N VAL A 110 5.74 -12.81 17.38
CA VAL A 110 5.84 -14.23 17.77
C VAL A 110 6.75 -15.00 16.80
N LEU A 111 7.01 -14.47 15.61
CA LEU A 111 7.86 -15.11 14.60
C LEU A 111 9.25 -14.48 14.51
N ALA A 112 9.36 -13.17 14.64
CA ALA A 112 10.59 -12.45 14.36
C ALA A 112 10.73 -11.13 15.14
N SER A 113 11.97 -10.74 15.43
CA SER A 113 12.33 -9.36 15.74
C SER A 113 12.57 -8.54 14.47
N PHE A 114 12.58 -7.23 14.55
CA PHE A 114 12.78 -6.35 13.39
C PHE A 114 13.80 -5.26 13.76
N ASP A 115 14.74 -4.98 12.85
CA ASP A 115 15.79 -3.94 13.04
C ASP A 115 15.19 -2.54 13.21
N ASP A 116 14.07 -2.29 12.53
CA ASP A 116 13.25 -1.08 12.59
C ASP A 116 11.75 -1.46 12.70
N ASP A 117 10.87 -0.47 12.88
CA ASP A 117 9.41 -0.67 12.97
C ASP A 117 8.91 -1.61 11.84
N PRO A 118 8.22 -2.74 12.15
CA PRO A 118 7.78 -3.73 11.16
C PRO A 118 6.89 -3.18 10.02
N GLY A 119 6.41 -1.93 10.15
CA GLY A 119 5.61 -1.23 9.15
C GLY A 119 6.37 -0.60 7.98
N THR A 120 7.70 -0.72 7.87
CA THR A 120 8.46 -0.18 6.72
C THR A 120 8.75 -1.24 5.65
N SER A 121 8.76 -0.85 4.36
CA SER A 121 9.03 -1.76 3.22
C SER A 121 10.46 -2.30 3.17
N HIS A 122 11.34 -1.85 4.07
CA HIS A 122 12.74 -2.25 4.14
C HIS A 122 13.12 -2.90 5.48
N SER A 123 12.19 -3.02 6.44
CA SER A 123 12.47 -3.69 7.72
C SER A 123 12.70 -5.19 7.48
N ARG A 124 13.91 -5.66 7.76
CA ARG A 124 14.21 -7.10 7.76
C ARG A 124 13.63 -7.72 9.02
N ALA A 125 12.82 -8.77 8.85
CA ALA A 125 12.35 -9.60 9.93
C ALA A 125 13.45 -10.62 10.25
N HIS A 126 13.99 -10.62 11.46
CA HIS A 126 14.94 -11.58 11.99
C HIS A 126 14.20 -12.64 12.77
N MET A 127 14.11 -13.86 12.22
CA MET A 127 13.44 -14.95 12.91
C MET A 127 14.17 -15.29 14.21
N TYR A 128 13.40 -15.56 15.27
CA TYR A 128 14.00 -15.92 16.56
C TYR A 128 14.83 -17.20 16.45
N PRO A 129 16.06 -17.24 17.01
CA PRO A 129 16.93 -18.41 16.96
C PRO A 129 16.25 -19.69 17.47
N GLU A 130 15.44 -19.60 18.52
CA GLU A 130 14.70 -20.72 19.11
C GLU A 130 13.65 -21.28 18.14
N LEU A 131 13.04 -20.42 17.32
CA LEU A 131 12.09 -20.84 16.28
C LEU A 131 12.82 -21.48 15.08
N VAL A 132 13.98 -20.95 14.69
CA VAL A 132 14.83 -21.55 13.65
C VAL A 132 15.29 -22.95 14.07
N GLU A 133 15.78 -23.09 15.30
CA GLU A 133 16.23 -24.38 15.84
C GLU A 133 15.06 -25.38 15.90
N ALA A 134 13.86 -24.94 16.29
CA ALA A 134 12.67 -25.78 16.30
C ALA A 134 12.28 -26.26 14.88
N LEU A 135 12.38 -25.39 13.87
CA LEU A 135 12.15 -25.76 12.46
C LEU A 135 13.18 -26.77 11.95
N GLN A 136 14.44 -26.65 12.36
CA GLN A 136 15.51 -27.60 12.02
C GLN A 136 15.31 -28.96 12.70
N GLN A 137 14.97 -28.97 13.99
CA GLN A 137 14.69 -30.20 14.74
C GLN A 137 13.46 -30.95 14.22
N LEU A 138 12.51 -30.25 13.60
CA LEU A 138 11.37 -30.85 12.91
C LEU A 138 11.68 -31.31 11.48
N GLY A 139 12.89 -31.05 10.98
CA GLY A 139 13.29 -31.34 9.60
C GLY A 139 12.55 -30.50 8.56
N TRP A 140 12.05 -29.32 8.94
CA TRP A 140 11.39 -28.40 8.01
C TRP A 140 12.40 -27.46 7.34
N ALA A 141 13.46 -27.10 8.04
CA ALA A 141 14.55 -26.28 7.52
C ALA A 141 15.89 -27.04 7.61
N GLU A 142 16.75 -26.89 6.61
CA GLU A 142 18.11 -27.45 6.61
C GLU A 142 19.04 -26.62 7.51
N SER A 143 20.12 -27.25 8.01
CA SER A 143 21.12 -26.60 8.87
C SER A 143 22.09 -25.69 8.13
N GLU A 144 22.16 -25.80 6.80
CA GLU A 144 22.98 -24.94 5.94
C GLU A 144 22.10 -23.89 5.24
N PRO A 145 22.60 -22.65 5.05
CA PRO A 145 21.85 -21.62 4.34
C PRO A 145 21.60 -22.05 2.90
N MET A 146 20.34 -21.97 2.47
CA MET A 146 19.93 -22.29 1.10
C MET A 146 20.72 -21.41 0.13
N ASN A 147 21.25 -21.99 -0.96
CA ASN A 147 21.95 -21.22 -1.98
C ASN A 147 20.92 -20.34 -2.71
N TRP A 148 20.87 -19.05 -2.36
CA TRP A 148 19.83 -18.09 -2.80
C TRP A 148 19.81 -17.80 -4.31
N ASP A 149 20.76 -18.36 -5.07
CA ASP A 149 20.88 -18.20 -6.52
C ASP A 149 20.36 -19.37 -7.36
N GLU A 150 19.91 -20.48 -6.76
CA GLU A 150 19.43 -21.65 -7.52
C GLU A 150 18.01 -22.07 -7.10
N GLY A 151 17.03 -21.32 -7.61
CA GLY A 151 15.62 -21.61 -7.35
C GLY A 151 14.64 -20.93 -8.30
N ALA A 152 15.07 -20.62 -9.53
CA ALA A 152 14.18 -20.11 -10.58
C ALA A 152 14.68 -20.51 -11.97
N THR A 153 14.89 -21.81 -12.22
CA THR A 153 15.15 -22.33 -13.56
C THR A 153 14.27 -23.55 -13.84
N THR A 154 13.15 -23.27 -14.52
CA THR A 154 12.50 -24.08 -15.58
C THR A 154 11.44 -23.16 -16.17
N ASP A 155 11.37 -22.78 -17.45
CA ASP A 155 12.23 -22.94 -18.63
C ASP A 155 11.76 -21.87 -19.65
N VAL A 156 12.68 -21.42 -20.51
CA VAL A 156 12.55 -20.61 -21.75
C VAL A 156 12.14 -19.11 -21.68
N GLY A 157 13.12 -18.22 -21.90
CA GLY A 157 12.93 -16.98 -22.69
C GLY A 157 13.47 -15.66 -22.09
N GLY A 158 14.79 -15.54 -21.95
CA GLY A 158 15.50 -14.34 -21.46
C GLY A 158 15.51 -13.12 -22.41
N ASP A 159 14.42 -12.89 -23.14
CA ASP A 159 14.46 -12.09 -24.37
C ASP A 159 13.42 -10.97 -24.40
N SER A 160 12.73 -10.64 -23.31
CA SER A 160 11.66 -9.62 -23.29
C SER A 160 11.92 -8.45 -22.34
N LEU A 161 11.39 -7.28 -22.69
CA LEU A 161 11.53 -6.04 -21.91
C LEU A 161 10.84 -6.12 -20.55
N THR A 162 11.44 -5.49 -19.55
CA THR A 162 10.77 -5.29 -18.26
C THR A 162 9.70 -4.20 -18.38
N ILE A 163 8.68 -4.24 -17.50
CA ILE A 163 7.68 -3.18 -17.39
C ILE A 163 8.31 -1.81 -17.15
N GLN A 164 9.35 -1.74 -16.32
CA GLN A 164 10.06 -0.49 -16.06
C GLN A 164 10.74 0.08 -17.32
N GLN A 165 11.44 -0.76 -18.09
CA GLN A 165 12.10 -0.35 -19.34
C GLN A 165 11.08 0.15 -20.37
N LEU A 166 9.94 -0.54 -20.49
CA LEU A 166 8.88 -0.16 -21.41
C LEU A 166 8.29 1.20 -21.04
N VAL A 167 7.97 1.41 -19.76
CA VAL A 167 7.36 2.66 -19.29
C VAL A 167 8.34 3.84 -19.40
N MET A 168 9.60 3.66 -19.03
CA MET A 168 10.64 4.69 -19.21
C MET A 168 10.81 5.07 -20.69
N THR A 169 10.74 4.10 -21.60
CA THR A 169 10.85 4.35 -23.04
C THR A 169 9.65 5.16 -23.55
N LEU A 170 8.43 4.86 -23.09
CA LEU A 170 7.23 5.62 -23.44
C LEU A 170 7.34 7.07 -22.95
N GLU A 171 7.75 7.29 -21.70
CA GLU A 171 7.92 8.64 -21.15
C GLU A 171 8.98 9.45 -21.92
N ARG A 172 10.10 8.83 -22.27
CA ARG A 172 11.13 9.45 -23.13
C ARG A 172 10.59 9.84 -24.50
N GLN A 173 9.61 9.11 -25.03
CA GLN A 173 8.95 9.42 -26.30
C GLN A 173 7.83 10.45 -26.18
N GLY A 174 7.62 11.05 -25.00
CA GLY A 174 6.65 12.12 -24.77
C GLY A 174 5.28 11.65 -24.27
N PHE A 175 5.15 10.38 -23.87
CA PHE A 175 3.91 9.91 -23.27
C PHE A 175 3.79 10.38 -21.82
N THR A 176 2.62 10.86 -21.45
CA THR A 176 2.28 11.30 -20.10
C THR A 176 1.39 10.28 -19.40
N ARG A 177 1.46 10.26 -18.07
CA ARG A 177 0.60 9.45 -17.22
C ARG A 177 -0.48 10.35 -16.62
N PRO A 178 -1.74 10.29 -17.07
CA PRO A 178 -2.81 11.01 -16.40
C PRO A 178 -2.96 10.49 -14.97
N VAL A 179 -3.34 11.36 -14.03
CA VAL A 179 -3.57 10.98 -12.61
C VAL A 179 -4.65 9.91 -12.55
N GLN A 180 -4.24 8.67 -12.28
CA GLN A 180 -5.15 7.54 -12.17
C GLN A 180 -4.87 6.73 -10.91
N SER A 181 -5.93 6.52 -10.14
CA SER A 181 -5.91 5.73 -8.91
C SER A 181 -6.03 4.22 -9.22
N GLY A 182 -5.01 3.45 -8.82
CA GLY A 182 -5.17 2.03 -8.45
C GLY A 182 -5.66 1.05 -9.52
N LEU A 183 -5.24 1.17 -10.79
CA LEU A 183 -5.69 0.27 -11.87
C LEU A 183 -4.65 -0.81 -12.17
N LYS A 184 -5.09 -2.06 -12.45
CA LYS A 184 -4.24 -3.19 -12.92
C LYS A 184 -3.52 -2.92 -14.27
N VAL A 185 -3.79 -1.77 -14.89
CA VAL A 185 -3.24 -1.31 -16.16
C VAL A 185 -2.88 0.16 -16.01
N LEU A 186 -1.71 0.56 -16.50
CA LEU A 186 -1.24 1.93 -16.51
C LEU A 186 -1.65 2.59 -17.81
N ARG A 187 -2.42 3.68 -17.76
CA ARG A 187 -2.75 4.47 -18.94
C ARG A 187 -1.60 5.42 -19.30
N MET A 188 -1.30 5.48 -20.59
CA MET A 188 -0.27 6.33 -21.19
C MET A 188 -0.92 7.15 -22.31
N GLU A 189 -0.80 8.46 -22.24
CA GLU A 189 -1.38 9.40 -23.22
C GLU A 189 -0.28 10.10 -24.01
N HIS A 190 -0.53 10.41 -25.27
CA HIS A 190 0.42 11.17 -26.09
C HIS A 190 -0.36 12.16 -26.97
N PRO A 191 0.05 13.43 -27.10
CA PRO A 191 -0.71 14.44 -27.86
C PRO A 191 -0.96 14.09 -29.33
N LEU A 192 -0.05 13.34 -29.94
CA LEU A 192 -0.16 12.88 -31.33
C LEU A 192 -1.02 11.62 -31.52
N LEU A 193 -1.44 10.95 -30.44
CA LEU A 193 -2.30 9.76 -30.54
C LEU A 193 -3.74 10.10 -30.13
N PRO A 194 -4.74 9.72 -30.94
CA PRO A 194 -6.14 9.99 -30.61
C PRO A 194 -6.65 9.14 -29.44
N GLN A 195 -6.02 7.98 -29.21
CA GLN A 195 -6.41 7.03 -28.17
C GLN A 195 -5.22 6.75 -27.23
N PRO A 196 -5.48 6.52 -25.94
CA PRO A 196 -4.43 6.18 -25.00
C PRO A 196 -3.90 4.76 -25.23
N LEU A 197 -2.69 4.51 -24.77
CA LEU A 197 -2.13 3.16 -24.65
C LEU A 197 -2.27 2.68 -23.22
N PHE A 198 -2.31 1.36 -23.02
CA PHE A 198 -2.30 0.78 -21.68
C PHE A 198 -1.13 -0.18 -21.51
N VAL A 199 -0.45 -0.12 -20.37
CA VAL A 199 0.60 -1.05 -19.98
C VAL A 199 0.04 -1.96 -18.89
N LYS A 200 0.08 -3.28 -19.09
CA LYS A 200 -0.26 -4.26 -18.06
C LYS A 200 0.68 -4.05 -16.88
N GLN A 201 0.14 -3.74 -15.71
CA GLN A 201 0.97 -3.56 -14.53
C GLN A 201 1.33 -4.92 -13.93
N SER A 202 2.55 -5.00 -13.43
CA SER A 202 3.02 -6.10 -12.59
C SER A 202 3.49 -5.51 -11.27
N THR A 203 3.36 -6.28 -10.20
CA THR A 203 3.85 -5.92 -8.87
C THR A 203 5.36 -6.02 -8.74
N SER A 204 6.05 -6.58 -9.75
CA SER A 204 7.50 -6.50 -9.93
C SER A 204 7.84 -5.56 -11.07
N ALA A 205 8.66 -4.53 -10.79
CA ALA A 205 9.20 -3.61 -11.81
C ALA A 205 10.12 -4.33 -12.83
N GLN A 206 10.68 -5.48 -12.42
CA GLN A 206 11.50 -6.34 -13.27
C GLN A 206 10.69 -7.40 -14.02
N ALA A 207 9.37 -7.45 -13.86
CA ALA A 207 8.54 -8.41 -14.57
C ALA A 207 8.63 -8.21 -16.08
N ARG A 208 8.77 -9.33 -16.79
CA ARG A 208 8.86 -9.39 -18.26
C ARG A 208 7.64 -10.14 -18.82
N PRO A 209 6.42 -9.57 -18.72
CA PRO A 209 5.25 -10.23 -19.28
C PRO A 209 5.39 -10.28 -20.79
N LYS A 210 4.91 -11.37 -21.40
CA LYS A 210 5.06 -11.63 -22.84
C LYS A 210 4.45 -10.54 -23.72
N THR A 211 3.32 -9.96 -23.32
CA THR A 211 2.63 -8.87 -24.06
C THR A 211 2.22 -7.72 -23.13
N PRO A 212 3.15 -6.84 -22.72
CA PRO A 212 2.88 -5.80 -21.74
C PRO A 212 2.04 -4.64 -22.25
N LEU A 213 2.15 -4.27 -23.53
CA LEU A 213 1.47 -3.10 -24.08
C LEU A 213 0.11 -3.51 -24.65
N VAL A 214 -0.89 -2.65 -24.51
CA VAL A 214 -2.24 -2.86 -25.03
C VAL A 214 -2.63 -1.63 -25.85
N LEU A 215 -2.83 -1.82 -27.15
CA LEU A 215 -3.26 -0.81 -28.09
C LEU A 215 -4.78 -0.82 -28.26
N HIS A 216 -5.32 0.31 -28.69
CA HIS A 216 -6.72 0.44 -29.06
C HIS A 216 -7.06 -0.47 -30.26
N PRO A 217 -8.26 -1.09 -30.33
CA PRO A 217 -8.65 -1.95 -31.44
C PRO A 217 -8.62 -1.30 -32.84
N ASP A 218 -8.66 0.03 -32.94
CA ASP A 218 -8.55 0.74 -34.24
C ASP A 218 -7.25 0.42 -35.00
N TYR A 219 -6.21 -0.03 -34.30
CA TYR A 219 -4.93 -0.45 -34.91
C TYR A 219 -4.96 -1.88 -35.48
N GLU A 220 -6.11 -2.56 -35.47
CA GLU A 220 -6.22 -3.94 -35.94
C GLU A 220 -5.86 -4.12 -37.42
N SER A 221 -6.21 -3.16 -38.28
CA SER A 221 -5.86 -3.20 -39.70
C SER A 221 -4.36 -2.99 -39.97
N GLN A 222 -3.64 -2.30 -39.07
CA GLN A 222 -2.21 -2.03 -39.16
C GLN A 222 -1.36 -3.12 -38.48
N LEU A 223 -2.02 -4.06 -37.79
CA LEU A 223 -1.33 -5.10 -37.02
C LEU A 223 -0.34 -5.95 -37.83
N PRO A 224 -0.58 -6.32 -39.11
CA PRO A 224 0.41 -7.02 -39.92
C PRO A 224 1.71 -6.22 -40.09
N GLU A 225 1.62 -4.90 -40.24
CA GLU A 225 2.77 -4.00 -40.36
C GLU A 225 3.49 -3.86 -39.01
N LEU A 226 2.74 -3.70 -37.91
CA LEU A 226 3.30 -3.63 -36.56
C LEU A 226 4.02 -4.92 -36.15
N LEU A 227 3.51 -6.08 -36.55
CA LEU A 227 4.14 -7.38 -36.31
C LEU A 227 5.30 -7.68 -37.26
N ALA A 228 5.45 -6.94 -38.36
CA ALA A 228 6.62 -7.02 -39.24
C ALA A 228 7.87 -6.36 -38.62
N ILE A 229 7.69 -5.53 -37.58
CA ILE A 229 8.79 -4.95 -36.81
C ILE A 229 9.51 -6.05 -36.04
N SER A 230 10.81 -6.21 -36.30
CA SER A 230 11.63 -7.24 -35.66
C SER A 230 11.61 -7.07 -34.14
N GLY A 231 11.17 -8.12 -33.44
CA GLY A 231 11.09 -8.15 -31.97
C GLY A 231 9.74 -7.74 -31.37
N VAL A 232 8.71 -7.45 -32.19
CA VAL A 232 7.33 -7.28 -31.71
C VAL A 232 6.58 -8.61 -31.73
N GLU A 233 5.85 -8.92 -30.65
CA GLU A 233 5.12 -10.20 -30.49
C GLU A 233 3.65 -9.98 -30.11
N ARG A 234 2.79 -10.99 -30.30
CA ARG A 234 1.37 -10.96 -29.89
C ARG A 234 0.97 -12.28 -29.21
N SER A 235 0.02 -12.21 -28.27
CA SER A 235 -0.50 -13.37 -27.55
C SER A 235 -1.64 -14.03 -28.34
N ASP A 236 -1.43 -15.24 -28.86
CA ASP A 236 -2.41 -16.20 -29.39
C ASP A 236 -3.53 -15.65 -30.32
N GLY A 237 -3.37 -14.45 -30.87
CA GLY A 237 -4.38 -13.74 -31.68
C GLY A 237 -5.65 -13.30 -30.94
N ARG A 238 -5.74 -13.48 -29.61
CA ARG A 238 -6.93 -13.11 -28.82
C ARG A 238 -6.86 -11.66 -28.35
N TYR A 239 -7.99 -11.07 -28.02
CA TYR A 239 -8.04 -9.73 -27.41
C TYR A 239 -7.82 -9.81 -25.91
N TYR A 240 -7.08 -8.84 -25.37
CA TYR A 240 -6.93 -8.65 -23.94
C TYR A 240 -8.17 -7.93 -23.40
N HIS A 241 -8.83 -8.50 -22.38
CA HIS A 241 -10.04 -7.93 -21.77
C HIS A 241 -9.78 -7.47 -20.34
N ASN A 242 -10.11 -6.22 -20.01
CA ASN A 242 -9.98 -5.68 -18.66
C ASN A 242 -10.91 -4.48 -18.47
N SER A 243 -11.65 -4.44 -17.36
CA SER A 243 -12.59 -3.36 -17.03
C SER A 243 -11.93 -1.97 -16.87
N ASN A 244 -10.61 -1.93 -16.71
CA ASN A 244 -9.84 -0.72 -16.48
C ASN A 244 -9.30 -0.07 -17.77
N LEU A 245 -9.53 -0.67 -18.94
CA LEU A 245 -9.23 -0.05 -20.25
C LEU A 245 -10.28 1.03 -20.57
N ARG A 246 -10.35 2.06 -19.72
CA ARG A 246 -11.36 3.13 -19.84
C ARG A 246 -11.15 3.91 -21.15
N GLY A 247 -12.20 4.03 -21.95
CA GLY A 247 -12.15 4.64 -23.27
C GLY A 247 -12.00 3.65 -24.43
N PHE A 248 -11.67 2.38 -24.15
CA PHE A 248 -11.65 1.33 -25.18
C PHE A 248 -13.06 0.76 -25.39
N PRO A 249 -13.37 0.23 -26.59
CA PRO A 249 -14.66 -0.40 -26.88
C PRO A 249 -14.84 -1.65 -26.01
N LYS A 250 -16.10 -2.00 -25.74
CA LYS A 250 -16.48 -3.15 -24.93
C LYS A 250 -17.10 -4.23 -25.78
N ARG A 251 -16.89 -5.48 -25.41
CA ARG A 251 -17.49 -6.66 -26.06
C ARG A 251 -17.81 -7.74 -25.04
N ARG A 252 -18.67 -8.69 -25.43
CA ARG A 252 -18.90 -9.91 -24.65
C ARG A 252 -17.67 -10.81 -24.66
N ASN A 253 -17.30 -11.29 -23.48
CA ASN A 253 -16.21 -12.25 -23.27
C ASN A 253 -16.64 -13.33 -22.27
N GLY A 254 -17.55 -14.22 -22.70
CA GLY A 254 -18.02 -15.37 -21.91
C GLY A 254 -18.91 -15.08 -20.69
N GLY A 255 -18.96 -13.83 -20.21
CA GLY A 255 -19.80 -13.39 -19.09
C GLY A 255 -21.06 -12.62 -19.50
N ALA A 256 -21.86 -12.20 -18.51
CA ALA A 256 -23.13 -11.51 -18.72
C ALA A 256 -23.00 -10.03 -19.14
N THR A 257 -21.85 -9.40 -18.89
CA THR A 257 -21.61 -7.96 -19.13
C THR A 257 -20.47 -7.74 -20.11
N ASP A 258 -20.56 -6.65 -20.90
CA ASP A 258 -19.50 -6.27 -21.82
C ASP A 258 -18.28 -5.71 -21.07
N ILE A 259 -17.09 -6.19 -21.47
CA ILE A 259 -15.80 -5.80 -20.87
C ILE A 259 -14.96 -5.11 -21.95
N ALA A 260 -14.25 -4.06 -21.56
CA ALA A 260 -13.36 -3.34 -22.47
C ALA A 260 -12.21 -4.25 -22.96
N TYR A 261 -11.83 -4.10 -24.22
CA TYR A 261 -10.83 -4.97 -24.86
C TYR A 261 -9.83 -4.20 -25.73
N GLY A 262 -8.64 -4.76 -25.90
CA GLY A 262 -7.57 -4.19 -26.70
C GLY A 262 -6.63 -5.23 -27.31
N LEU A 263 -5.69 -4.77 -28.13
CA LEU A 263 -4.69 -5.58 -28.82
C LEU A 263 -3.41 -5.61 -27.99
N ASP A 264 -2.99 -6.77 -27.48
CA ASP A 264 -1.81 -6.85 -26.64
C ASP A 264 -0.54 -7.24 -27.41
N LEU A 265 0.52 -6.47 -27.17
CA LEU A 265 1.81 -6.56 -27.85
C LEU A 265 2.97 -6.74 -26.87
N GLY A 266 3.90 -7.59 -27.29
CA GLY A 266 5.15 -8.00 -26.69
C GLY A 266 6.35 -7.35 -27.35
N PHE A 267 7.45 -7.21 -26.61
CA PHE A 267 8.68 -6.64 -27.15
C PHE A 267 9.89 -7.40 -26.63
N ARG A 268 10.76 -7.80 -27.57
CA ARG A 268 12.00 -8.48 -27.22
C ARG A 268 13.10 -7.53 -26.75
N HIS A 269 13.20 -6.37 -27.39
CA HIS A 269 14.22 -5.37 -27.10
C HIS A 269 13.67 -3.95 -27.25
N VAL A 270 14.36 -2.96 -26.64
CA VAL A 270 13.91 -1.56 -26.59
C VAL A 270 13.73 -1.00 -28.00
N ALA A 271 14.63 -1.35 -28.93
CA ALA A 271 14.55 -0.90 -30.32
C ALA A 271 13.24 -1.32 -31.03
N ALA A 272 12.62 -2.45 -30.66
CA ALA A 272 11.35 -2.87 -31.25
C ALA A 272 10.20 -1.96 -30.79
N LEU A 273 10.22 -1.59 -29.50
CA LEU A 273 9.27 -0.63 -28.94
C LEU A 273 9.46 0.75 -29.56
N GLU A 274 10.69 1.23 -29.72
CA GLU A 274 10.97 2.53 -30.32
C GLU A 274 10.56 2.60 -31.79
N GLN A 275 10.81 1.56 -32.58
CA GLN A 275 10.36 1.48 -33.97
C GLN A 275 8.82 1.46 -34.06
N LEU A 276 8.16 0.72 -33.16
CA LEU A 276 6.70 0.70 -33.09
C LEU A 276 6.14 2.09 -32.72
N LEU A 277 6.74 2.78 -31.74
CA LEU A 277 6.32 4.12 -31.36
C LEU A 277 6.60 5.14 -32.47
N ALA A 278 7.72 5.04 -33.18
CA ALA A 278 8.01 5.90 -34.33
C ALA A 278 6.92 5.73 -35.42
N HIS A 279 6.54 4.49 -35.71
CA HIS A 279 5.45 4.19 -36.64
C HIS A 279 4.10 4.75 -36.16
N LEU A 280 3.74 4.55 -34.88
CA LEU A 280 2.48 5.06 -34.31
C LEU A 280 2.42 6.59 -34.25
N LEU A 281 3.55 7.24 -33.98
CA LEU A 281 3.65 8.70 -33.86
C LEU A 281 3.91 9.41 -35.19
N GLY A 282 4.03 8.67 -36.29
CA GLY A 282 4.34 9.23 -37.62
C GLY A 282 5.73 9.85 -37.72
N LYS A 283 6.67 9.47 -36.84
CA LYS A 283 8.08 9.88 -36.95
C LYS A 283 8.74 9.00 -38.00
N ALA A 284 9.15 9.60 -39.10
CA ALA A 284 9.89 8.90 -40.15
C ALA A 284 11.14 8.21 -39.55
N SER A 285 11.33 6.94 -39.89
CA SER A 285 12.48 6.13 -39.47
C SER A 285 13.74 6.63 -40.17
N ASP A 286 14.43 7.62 -39.59
CA ASP A 286 15.79 7.94 -40.00
C ASP A 286 16.80 7.39 -38.99
N THR A 287 17.44 6.31 -39.43
CA THR A 287 18.62 5.68 -38.84
C THR A 287 19.82 6.63 -39.02
N ALA A 288 20.39 7.19 -37.94
CA ALA A 288 21.83 7.47 -37.76
C ALA A 288 22.14 8.48 -36.62
N THR A 289 22.94 7.99 -35.65
CA THR A 289 24.08 8.63 -34.94
C THR A 289 24.06 10.11 -34.46
N GLN A 290 24.48 10.26 -33.18
CA GLN A 290 25.17 11.39 -32.49
C GLN A 290 24.40 12.21 -31.44
N GLU A 291 24.92 12.19 -30.20
CA GLU A 291 24.82 13.26 -29.18
C GLU A 291 25.78 14.43 -29.52
N PRO A 292 25.84 15.53 -28.73
CA PRO A 292 24.78 16.42 -28.23
C PRO A 292 25.09 17.88 -28.63
N SER A 293 24.10 18.79 -28.69
CA SER A 293 24.41 20.22 -28.55
C SER A 293 23.24 21.05 -28.03
N HIS A 294 23.61 21.93 -27.11
CA HIS A 294 22.80 22.94 -26.46
C HIS A 294 22.24 23.92 -27.49
N THR A 295 20.95 24.25 -27.42
CA THR A 295 20.51 25.59 -27.81
C THR A 295 19.29 26.02 -27.03
N ASN A 296 19.47 27.16 -26.38
CA ASN A 296 18.56 27.90 -25.55
C ASN A 296 17.46 28.52 -26.42
N VAL A 297 16.18 28.26 -26.15
CA VAL A 297 15.07 29.06 -26.71
C VAL A 297 14.12 29.43 -25.57
N LEU A 298 14.15 30.72 -25.23
CA LEU A 298 13.19 31.41 -24.38
C LEU A 298 11.82 31.46 -25.06
N LEU A 299 10.75 31.17 -24.31
CA LEU A 299 9.41 31.69 -24.56
C LEU A 299 8.85 32.34 -23.28
N PRO A 300 8.04 33.41 -23.39
CA PRO A 300 7.73 34.34 -22.29
C PRO A 300 6.51 33.93 -21.45
N ASN A 301 6.56 34.35 -20.18
CA ASN A 301 5.49 34.46 -19.16
C ASN A 301 4.04 34.58 -19.68
N ASP A 302 3.12 33.75 -19.17
CA ASP A 302 2.30 34.03 -17.97
C ASP A 302 1.11 33.06 -17.84
N CYS A 303 1.11 32.23 -16.78
CA CYS A 303 -0.06 31.99 -15.91
C CYS A 303 0.37 31.04 -14.78
N GLY A 304 0.68 31.64 -13.63
CA GLY A 304 1.08 30.91 -12.43
C GLY A 304 -0.09 30.17 -11.78
N LEU A 305 0.07 28.86 -11.66
CA LEU A 305 -0.37 28.10 -10.49
C LEU A 305 0.84 27.27 -10.06
N GLN A 306 1.33 27.55 -8.85
CA GLN A 306 2.57 27.00 -8.32
C GLN A 306 2.50 25.48 -8.23
N ASP A 307 3.31 24.86 -9.06
CA ASP A 307 3.64 23.44 -9.09
C ASP A 307 4.49 23.10 -7.85
N GLN A 308 3.87 22.55 -6.81
CA GLN A 308 4.61 21.88 -5.74
C GLN A 308 4.77 20.41 -6.12
N ALA A 309 5.96 20.11 -6.62
CA ALA A 309 6.46 18.78 -6.92
C ALA A 309 6.16 17.79 -5.79
N VAL A 310 5.28 16.83 -6.08
CA VAL A 310 5.03 15.66 -5.24
C VAL A 310 6.26 14.75 -5.30
N THR A 311 7.11 14.87 -4.29
CA THR A 311 8.27 13.99 -4.11
C THR A 311 7.81 12.58 -3.67
N ASP A 312 8.62 11.56 -3.97
CA ASP A 312 8.37 10.13 -3.67
C ASP A 312 7.99 9.84 -2.20
N THR A 313 8.24 10.80 -1.30
CA THR A 313 7.80 10.85 0.11
C THR A 313 6.28 10.75 0.29
N GLU A 314 5.46 11.30 -0.63
CA GLU A 314 3.99 11.30 -0.50
C GLU A 314 3.37 9.96 -0.92
N ARG A 315 4.02 9.24 -1.84
CA ARG A 315 3.62 7.88 -2.24
C ARG A 315 3.85 6.89 -1.09
N ASP A 316 4.94 7.06 -0.34
CA ASP A 316 5.22 6.30 0.87
C ASP A 316 4.28 6.65 2.04
N ALA A 317 3.82 7.90 2.13
CA ALA A 317 2.81 8.31 3.12
C ALA A 317 1.44 7.64 2.87
N LEU A 318 1.04 7.49 1.59
CA LEU A 318 -0.20 6.80 1.19
C LEU A 318 -0.15 5.28 1.43
N ILE A 319 1.03 4.65 1.33
CA ILE A 319 1.22 3.22 1.60
C ILE A 319 1.32 2.97 3.11
N LYS A 320 2.03 3.84 3.86
CA LYS A 320 2.11 3.79 5.34
C LYS A 320 0.76 4.06 6.00
N ALA A 321 -0.06 4.93 5.41
CA ALA A 321 -1.44 5.12 5.84
C ALA A 321 -2.23 3.81 5.79
N ARG A 322 -2.02 2.92 4.80
CA ARG A 322 -2.81 1.68 4.66
C ARG A 322 -2.42 0.55 5.62
N VAL A 323 -1.17 0.53 6.10
CA VAL A 323 -0.67 -0.48 7.05
C VAL A 323 -0.86 0.01 8.49
N GLY A 324 -0.58 1.30 8.75
CA GLY A 324 -0.86 1.97 10.03
C GLY A 324 -2.36 2.18 10.30
N GLN A 325 -3.21 2.18 9.27
CA GLN A 325 -4.66 2.25 9.43
C GLN A 325 -5.27 0.99 10.02
N SER A 326 -4.64 -0.19 10.03
CA SER A 326 -5.29 -1.35 10.66
C SER A 326 -5.47 -1.15 12.17
N GLY A 327 -4.38 -0.92 12.91
CA GLY A 327 -4.43 -0.61 14.34
C GLY A 327 -5.10 0.73 14.66
N TYR A 328 -4.78 1.79 13.92
CA TYR A 328 -5.37 3.11 14.14
C TYR A 328 -6.89 3.14 13.88
N ARG A 329 -7.36 2.42 12.85
CA ARG A 329 -8.80 2.29 12.59
C ARG A 329 -9.48 1.43 13.65
N ASP A 330 -8.83 0.36 14.11
CA ASP A 330 -9.38 -0.49 15.17
C ASP A 330 -9.49 0.30 16.49
N ASP A 331 -8.50 1.15 16.80
CA ASP A 331 -8.55 2.06 17.95
C ASP A 331 -9.68 3.09 17.82
N LEU A 332 -9.90 3.65 16.62
CA LEU A 332 -11.03 4.54 16.36
C LEU A 332 -12.38 3.83 16.42
N LEU A 333 -12.46 2.58 15.93
CA LEU A 333 -13.66 1.76 16.06
C LEU A 333 -13.96 1.45 17.53
N ALA A 334 -12.94 1.14 18.32
CA ALA A 334 -13.08 0.91 19.76
C ALA A 334 -13.46 2.19 20.51
N TYR A 335 -12.89 3.34 20.15
CA TYR A 335 -13.17 4.62 20.79
C TYR A 335 -14.57 5.16 20.45
N TRP A 336 -14.91 5.21 19.17
CA TRP A 336 -16.16 5.81 18.70
C TRP A 336 -17.35 4.84 18.70
N GLY A 337 -17.12 3.54 18.50
CA GLY A 337 -18.18 2.52 18.39
C GLY A 337 -19.08 2.63 17.15
N GLY A 338 -18.84 3.62 16.30
CA GLY A 338 -19.67 3.99 15.14
C GLY A 338 -19.29 5.39 14.65
N CYS A 339 -19.96 5.92 13.64
CA CYS A 339 -19.65 7.25 13.12
C CYS A 339 -19.68 8.30 14.23
N ALA A 340 -18.64 9.11 14.34
CA ALA A 340 -18.47 10.18 15.32
C ALA A 340 -19.62 11.20 15.31
N VAL A 341 -20.37 11.29 14.20
CA VAL A 341 -21.48 12.23 14.01
C VAL A 341 -22.83 11.52 13.89
N THR A 342 -22.96 10.56 12.97
CA THR A 342 -24.27 9.98 12.59
C THR A 342 -24.63 8.69 13.33
N ASP A 343 -23.72 8.17 14.17
CA ASP A 343 -23.88 6.89 14.88
C ASP A 343 -23.98 5.64 13.96
N CYS A 344 -23.74 5.78 12.66
CA CYS A 344 -23.66 4.64 11.74
C CYS A 344 -22.62 3.64 12.24
N SER A 345 -23.05 2.41 12.54
CA SER A 345 -22.20 1.38 13.16
C SER A 345 -21.67 0.33 12.19
N VAL A 346 -22.05 0.39 10.91
CA VAL A 346 -21.60 -0.55 9.86
C VAL A 346 -20.13 -0.25 9.51
N PRO A 347 -19.16 -1.06 9.96
CA PRO A 347 -17.75 -0.69 9.86
C PRO A 347 -17.27 -0.50 8.43
N GLU A 348 -17.82 -1.24 7.47
CA GLU A 348 -17.46 -1.17 6.04
C GLU A 348 -17.81 0.18 5.40
N LEU A 349 -18.76 0.92 5.98
CA LEU A 349 -19.15 2.25 5.51
C LEU A 349 -18.36 3.36 6.19
N LEU A 350 -17.57 3.05 7.22
CA LEU A 350 -16.86 4.05 8.00
C LEU A 350 -15.44 4.26 7.51
N ARG A 351 -14.96 5.48 7.59
CA ARG A 351 -13.58 5.88 7.26
C ARG A 351 -12.91 6.46 8.49
N ALA A 352 -11.65 6.07 8.68
CA ALA A 352 -10.79 6.61 9.73
C ALA A 352 -10.09 7.85 9.15
N SER A 353 -10.67 9.03 9.40
CA SER A 353 -10.15 10.32 8.93
C SER A 353 -9.27 10.94 10.02
N HIS A 354 -8.09 11.42 9.62
CA HIS A 354 -7.21 12.17 10.52
C HIS A 354 -7.68 13.62 10.63
N ILE A 355 -7.76 14.16 11.85
CA ILE A 355 -8.11 15.56 12.08
C ILE A 355 -6.99 16.48 11.57
N LYS A 356 -5.76 16.25 12.04
CA LYS A 356 -4.54 16.83 11.49
C LYS A 356 -3.98 15.83 10.47
N PRO A 357 -3.98 16.15 9.16
CA PRO A 357 -3.61 15.22 8.11
C PRO A 357 -2.21 14.66 8.29
N TRP A 358 -2.04 13.43 7.80
CA TRP A 358 -0.79 12.68 7.88
C TRP A 358 0.45 13.48 7.45
N ARG A 359 0.34 14.28 6.39
CA ARG A 359 1.42 15.12 5.85
C ARG A 359 1.93 16.18 6.84
N ALA A 360 1.05 16.68 7.71
CA ALA A 360 1.37 17.71 8.70
C ALA A 360 1.55 17.15 10.11
N ALA A 361 1.09 15.93 10.36
CA ALA A 361 1.20 15.25 11.64
C ALA A 361 2.60 14.65 11.84
N SER A 362 3.12 14.79 13.06
CA SER A 362 4.32 14.11 13.55
C SER A 362 4.08 12.60 13.69
N PRO A 363 5.14 11.78 13.81
CA PRO A 363 5.00 10.33 13.98
C PRO A 363 4.06 9.92 15.13
N ALA A 364 4.11 10.62 16.27
CA ALA A 364 3.23 10.35 17.41
C ALA A 364 1.77 10.74 17.12
N GLU A 365 1.55 11.90 16.50
CA GLU A 365 0.21 12.38 16.15
C GLU A 365 -0.48 11.51 15.07
N ARG A 366 0.29 10.85 14.21
CA ARG A 366 -0.25 9.93 13.17
C ARG A 366 -0.90 8.68 13.75
N LEU A 367 -0.47 8.27 14.94
CA LEU A 367 -0.95 7.08 15.65
C LEU A 367 -1.86 7.43 16.83
N ASP A 368 -2.05 8.72 17.14
CA ASP A 368 -2.89 9.16 18.25
C ASP A 368 -4.38 9.02 17.88
N PRO A 369 -5.17 8.17 18.57
CA PRO A 369 -6.60 8.01 18.28
C PRO A 369 -7.38 9.33 18.43
N PHE A 370 -6.88 10.27 19.25
CA PHE A 370 -7.47 11.60 19.42
C PHE A 370 -7.21 12.54 18.25
N ASN A 371 -6.32 12.18 17.34
CA ASN A 371 -6.15 12.82 16.05
C ASN A 371 -7.05 12.19 14.97
N GLY A 372 -8.14 11.52 15.35
CA GLY A 372 -8.97 10.77 14.41
C GLY A 372 -10.46 10.87 14.67
N LEU A 373 -11.22 10.92 13.57
CA LEU A 373 -12.67 10.82 13.54
C LEU A 373 -13.07 9.61 12.71
N LEU A 374 -14.05 8.86 13.20
CA LEU A 374 -14.67 7.79 12.43
C LEU A 374 -15.89 8.37 11.68
N LEU A 375 -15.82 8.53 10.36
CA LEU A 375 -16.81 9.27 9.58
C LEU A 375 -17.47 8.42 8.50
N THR A 376 -18.71 8.75 8.12
CA THR A 376 -19.33 8.21 6.90
C THR A 376 -18.67 8.82 5.66
N PRO A 377 -18.78 8.22 4.46
CA PRO A 377 -17.97 8.62 3.31
C PRO A 377 -18.22 10.06 2.83
N ASN A 378 -19.45 10.56 3.01
CA ASN A 378 -19.82 11.94 2.73
C ASN A 378 -19.19 12.94 3.72
N LEU A 379 -19.22 12.63 5.02
CA LEU A 379 -18.65 13.48 6.06
C LEU A 379 -17.12 13.49 6.01
N ASP A 380 -16.51 12.32 5.80
CA ASP A 380 -15.07 12.16 5.60
C ASP A 380 -14.57 13.04 4.46
N LEU A 381 -15.19 12.93 3.28
CA LEU A 381 -14.77 13.71 2.12
C LEU A 381 -14.98 15.22 2.32
N ALA A 382 -16.11 15.62 2.91
CA ALA A 382 -16.39 17.03 3.19
C ALA A 382 -15.39 17.63 4.21
N PHE A 383 -15.04 16.85 5.23
CA PHE A 383 -14.08 17.25 6.26
C PHE A 383 -12.67 17.35 5.68
N ASP A 384 -12.19 16.33 4.97
CA ASP A 384 -10.86 16.30 4.34
C ASP A 384 -10.65 17.43 3.32
N GLN A 385 -11.72 17.85 2.61
CA GLN A 385 -11.66 18.97 1.67
C GLN A 385 -11.75 20.35 2.33
N GLY A 386 -12.03 20.39 3.65
CA GLY A 386 -12.20 21.62 4.41
C GLY A 386 -13.56 22.29 4.21
N LEU A 387 -14.55 21.59 3.64
CA LEU A 387 -15.92 22.10 3.46
C LEU A 387 -16.71 22.11 4.77
N ILE A 388 -16.32 21.25 5.72
CA ILE A 388 -16.84 21.25 7.08
C ILE A 388 -15.70 21.17 8.08
N SER A 389 -15.94 21.59 9.32
CA SER A 389 -15.08 21.35 10.47
C SER A 389 -15.91 21.22 11.75
N PHE A 390 -15.27 21.19 12.92
CA PHE A 390 -15.97 21.18 14.21
C PHE A 390 -15.34 22.20 15.16
N ASP A 391 -16.16 22.88 15.95
CA ASP A 391 -15.69 23.75 17.02
C ASP A 391 -15.17 22.97 18.25
N ASP A 392 -14.74 23.66 19.30
CA ASP A 392 -14.17 23.02 20.49
C ASP A 392 -15.22 22.33 21.39
N GLN A 393 -16.50 22.52 21.07
CA GLN A 393 -17.67 21.88 21.66
C GLN A 393 -18.16 20.70 20.79
N GLY A 394 -17.57 20.52 19.61
CA GLY A 394 -17.91 19.48 18.65
C GLY A 394 -19.08 19.84 17.73
N GLN A 395 -19.56 21.09 17.73
CA GLN A 395 -20.59 21.54 16.79
C GLN A 395 -20.01 21.63 15.38
N ILE A 396 -20.74 21.18 14.37
CA ILE A 396 -20.30 21.28 12.98
C ILE A 396 -20.20 22.76 12.56
N LEU A 397 -19.15 23.07 11.82
CA LEU A 397 -18.94 24.32 11.10
C LEU A 397 -19.05 24.00 9.62
N ILE A 398 -19.91 24.71 8.90
CA ILE A 398 -20.10 24.55 7.45
C ILE A 398 -19.43 25.74 6.77
N GLY A 399 -18.52 25.48 5.84
CA GLY A 399 -17.79 26.51 5.10
C GLY A 399 -18.64 27.16 4.01
N GLU A 400 -18.30 28.40 3.63
CA GLU A 400 -19.02 29.15 2.59
C GLU A 400 -19.01 28.47 1.21
N ASP A 401 -17.99 27.65 0.93
CA ASP A 401 -17.83 26.89 -0.32
C ASP A 401 -18.83 25.72 -0.49
N LEU A 402 -19.54 25.32 0.57
CA LEU A 402 -20.56 24.27 0.51
C LEU A 402 -21.95 24.90 0.45
N ASP A 403 -22.54 24.93 -0.75
CA ASP A 403 -23.85 25.54 -0.94
C ASP A 403 -24.95 24.81 -0.12
N PRO A 404 -25.99 25.53 0.35
CA PRO A 404 -27.01 24.95 1.21
C PRO A 404 -27.82 23.81 0.59
N ASP A 405 -27.98 23.77 -0.75
CA ASP A 405 -28.71 22.70 -1.43
C ASP A 405 -27.88 21.40 -1.42
N SER A 406 -26.58 21.49 -1.72
CA SER A 406 -25.63 20.38 -1.62
C SER A 406 -25.48 19.88 -0.18
N ALA A 407 -25.39 20.79 0.80
CA ALA A 407 -25.36 20.44 2.22
C ALA A 407 -26.59 19.59 2.62
N ARG A 408 -27.79 20.05 2.23
CA ARG A 408 -29.04 19.28 2.45
C ARG A 408 -29.04 17.93 1.74
N ALA A 409 -28.63 17.88 0.48
CA ALA A 409 -28.58 16.64 -0.30
C ALA A 409 -27.65 15.58 0.33
N LEU A 410 -26.60 16.02 1.03
CA LEU A 410 -25.65 15.17 1.75
C LEU A 410 -26.02 14.92 3.22
N ASN A 411 -27.18 15.42 3.67
CA ASN A 411 -27.60 15.44 5.08
C ASN A 411 -26.56 16.06 6.02
N ILE A 412 -25.85 17.09 5.55
CA ILE A 412 -24.95 17.92 6.35
C ILE A 412 -25.78 19.12 6.81
N THR A 413 -26.20 19.09 8.08
CA THR A 413 -27.04 20.14 8.65
C THR A 413 -26.33 20.83 9.81
N PRO A 414 -26.66 22.11 10.11
CA PRO A 414 -26.01 22.86 11.19
C PRO A 414 -26.18 22.22 12.58
N GLU A 415 -27.13 21.31 12.76
CA GLU A 415 -27.39 20.61 14.03
C GLU A 415 -26.43 19.44 14.28
N LEU A 416 -25.69 18.99 13.27
CA LEU A 416 -24.74 17.89 13.43
C LEU A 416 -23.63 18.24 14.41
N ARG A 417 -23.24 17.27 15.24
CA ARG A 417 -22.18 17.41 16.24
C ARG A 417 -21.45 16.11 16.45
N LEU A 418 -20.22 16.21 16.92
CA LEU A 418 -19.50 15.05 17.46
C LEU A 418 -20.25 14.52 18.68
N ARG A 419 -20.45 13.20 18.74
CA ARG A 419 -21.13 12.50 19.84
C ARG A 419 -20.36 12.63 21.15
N GLN A 420 -19.03 12.64 21.06
CA GLN A 420 -18.10 12.81 22.18
C GLN A 420 -16.90 13.66 21.76
N ILE A 421 -16.36 14.46 22.67
CA ILE A 421 -15.15 15.26 22.44
C ILE A 421 -14.34 15.38 23.72
N GLU A 422 -13.09 14.95 23.66
CA GLU A 422 -12.11 15.10 24.74
C GLU A 422 -11.17 16.29 24.51
N PRO A 423 -10.58 16.86 25.58
CA PRO A 423 -9.60 17.96 25.48
C PRO A 423 -8.45 17.67 24.51
N ARG A 424 -8.08 16.38 24.35
CA ARG A 424 -7.03 15.92 23.44
C ARG A 424 -7.35 16.12 21.95
N HIS A 425 -8.63 16.20 21.56
CA HIS A 425 -9.01 16.48 20.16
C HIS A 425 -8.85 17.95 19.80
N ARG A 426 -8.95 18.85 20.77
CA ARG A 426 -9.03 20.31 20.53
C ARG A 426 -7.81 20.88 19.81
N PRO A 427 -6.56 20.51 20.14
CA PRO A 427 -5.39 20.99 19.39
C PRO A 427 -5.44 20.59 17.91
N TYR A 428 -5.90 19.37 17.61
CA TYR A 428 -6.03 18.91 16.23
C TYR A 428 -7.17 19.63 15.49
N LEU A 429 -8.32 19.79 16.13
CA LEU A 429 -9.45 20.52 15.54
C LEU A 429 -9.12 21.99 15.32
N ALA A 430 -8.41 22.62 16.26
CA ALA A 430 -7.91 23.98 16.09
C ALA A 430 -6.96 24.08 14.88
N TRP A 431 -6.03 23.14 14.75
CA TRP A 431 -5.15 23.06 13.58
C TRP A 431 -5.95 22.93 12.28
N HIS A 432 -6.94 22.04 12.24
CA HIS A 432 -7.78 21.84 11.06
C HIS A 432 -8.54 23.11 10.68
N ARG A 433 -9.14 23.81 11.65
CA ARG A 433 -9.86 25.07 11.44
C ARG A 433 -8.95 26.20 10.93
N GLU A 434 -7.67 26.18 11.29
CA GLU A 434 -6.70 27.20 10.89
C GLU A 434 -6.07 26.92 9.52
N HIS A 435 -5.86 25.65 9.16
CA HIS A 435 -5.05 25.28 7.99
C HIS A 435 -5.82 24.64 6.82
N LEU A 436 -6.99 24.07 7.08
CA LEU A 436 -7.77 23.35 6.05
C LEU A 436 -9.18 23.87 5.87
N PHE A 437 -9.85 24.27 6.96
CA PHE A 437 -11.23 24.72 6.88
C PHE A 437 -11.36 25.98 6.02
N ARG A 438 -12.20 25.88 5.00
CA ARG A 438 -12.53 26.98 4.10
C ARG A 438 -13.65 27.76 4.75
N LYS A 439 -13.29 28.90 5.32
CA LYS A 439 -14.24 29.79 6.01
C LYS A 439 -15.24 30.33 5.02
#